data_AF-A0A9X3EP84-F1
#
_entry.id   AF-A0A9X3EP84-F1
#
_cell.length_a   1.000
_cell.length_b   1.000
_cell.length_c   1.000
_cell.angle_alpha   90.00
_cell.angle_beta   90.00
_cell.angle_gamma   90.00
#
_symmetry.space_group_name_H-M   'P 1'
#
loop_
_entity.id
_entity.type
_entity.pdbx_description
1 polymer ?
#
loop_
_entity_poly.entity_id
_entity_poly.type
_entity_poly.pdbx_seq_one_letter_code
_entity_poly.pdbx_strand_id
1 'polypeptide(L)'
;MFGSLPPPPRRYLPARVRLDRLADLEACYGELGARPLPADDPWILEQWLRDWSELESHLAEAQARRQIATSSSADDPEAARAWLVHVDVLGPACKPLRHGLARRLVEHPAAARLPPGHACALAVLRNQADLHRPALVPLEAAEQHLCAAYGQLRAGMRFHWDGADIPLAHVERSDDDLTVRDARPPGAPSPPSSAQ
;
A
#
# COMPACT_ATOMS: atom_id res chain seq x y z
N MET A 1 -9.79 -9.92 -14.28
CA MET A 1 -9.86 -8.81 -15.27
C MET A 1 -8.75 -7.75 -15.11
N PHE A 2 -7.91 -7.76 -14.07
CA PHE A 2 -6.91 -6.69 -13.81
C PHE A 2 -5.47 -6.97 -14.31
N GLY A 3 -5.18 -8.14 -14.89
CA GLY A 3 -3.82 -8.52 -15.31
C GLY A 3 -3.27 -7.77 -16.54
N SER A 4 -4.09 -6.96 -17.21
CA SER A 4 -3.79 -6.43 -18.55
C SER A 4 -3.86 -4.90 -18.67
N LEU A 5 -3.98 -4.15 -17.56
CA LEU A 5 -3.91 -2.69 -17.66
C LEU A 5 -2.44 -2.28 -17.87
N PRO A 6 -2.10 -1.66 -19.01
CA PRO A 6 -0.76 -1.13 -19.22
C PRO A 6 -0.52 0.01 -18.22
N PRO A 7 0.69 0.12 -17.65
CA PRO A 7 1.02 1.25 -16.79
C PRO A 7 0.81 2.56 -17.56
N PRO A 8 0.44 3.65 -16.88
CA PRO A 8 0.34 4.95 -17.52
C PRO A 8 1.68 5.31 -18.18
N PRO A 9 1.66 6.02 -19.33
CA PRO A 9 2.89 6.35 -20.02
C PRO A 9 3.75 7.28 -19.17
N ARG A 10 5.03 6.94 -19.01
CA ARG A 10 6.00 7.79 -18.33
C ARG A 10 6.29 9.03 -19.18
N ARG A 11 6.20 10.21 -18.58
CA ARG A 11 6.54 11.50 -19.21
C ARG A 11 7.76 12.11 -18.54
N TYR A 12 7.79 12.09 -17.22
CA TYR A 12 8.91 12.52 -16.39
C TYR A 12 9.88 11.37 -16.13
N LEU A 13 9.39 10.19 -15.77
CA LEU A 13 10.25 9.08 -15.37
C LEU A 13 11.00 8.48 -16.58
N PRO A 14 12.34 8.39 -16.55
CA PRO A 14 13.07 7.68 -17.59
C PRO A 14 12.63 6.21 -17.69
N ALA A 15 12.56 5.67 -18.91
CA ALA A 15 12.18 4.26 -19.14
C ALA A 15 13.11 3.27 -18.41
N ARG A 16 14.38 3.64 -18.19
CA ARG A 16 15.38 2.84 -17.48
C ARG A 16 15.24 2.81 -15.96
N VAL A 17 14.45 3.70 -15.37
CA VAL A 17 14.28 3.76 -13.91
C VAL A 17 13.60 2.50 -13.42
N ARG A 18 14.23 1.83 -12.46
CA ARG A 18 13.67 0.67 -11.79
C ARG A 18 13.04 1.04 -10.45
N LEU A 19 11.76 0.73 -10.30
CA LEU A 19 10.95 1.04 -9.11
C LEU A 19 11.14 0.02 -7.96
N ASP A 20 12.08 -0.90 -8.11
CA ASP A 20 12.52 -1.87 -7.10
C ASP A 20 13.94 -1.57 -6.58
N ARG A 21 14.60 -0.53 -7.10
CA ARG A 21 15.99 -0.20 -6.77
C ARG A 21 16.06 1.10 -6.00
N LEU A 22 16.48 1.04 -4.73
CA LEU A 22 16.56 2.20 -3.86
C LEU A 22 17.33 3.37 -4.50
N ALA A 23 18.51 3.11 -5.05
CA ALA A 23 19.32 4.17 -5.65
C ALA A 23 18.72 4.79 -6.93
N ASP A 24 17.75 4.14 -7.62
CA ASP A 24 16.97 4.82 -8.66
C ASP A 24 15.95 5.77 -8.03
N LEU A 25 15.31 5.36 -6.93
CA LEU A 25 14.36 6.19 -6.21
C LEU A 25 15.04 7.40 -5.58
N GLU A 26 16.17 7.20 -4.90
CA GLU A 26 16.97 8.28 -4.33
C GLU A 26 17.41 9.29 -5.40
N ALA A 27 17.75 8.84 -6.60
CA ALA A 27 18.07 9.72 -7.71
C ALA A 27 16.84 10.54 -8.17
N CYS A 28 15.68 9.91 -8.32
CA CYS A 28 14.43 10.61 -8.69
C CYS A 28 14.00 11.63 -7.61
N TYR A 29 13.93 11.21 -6.34
CA TYR A 29 13.59 12.10 -5.24
C TYR A 29 14.64 13.20 -5.04
N GLY A 30 15.93 12.88 -5.21
CA GLY A 30 17.03 13.83 -5.11
C GLY A 30 16.95 14.91 -6.19
N GLU A 31 16.62 14.53 -7.43
CA GLU A 31 16.38 15.48 -8.52
C GLU A 31 15.20 16.39 -8.18
N LEU A 32 14.04 15.84 -7.80
CA LEU A 32 12.89 16.65 -7.38
C LEU A 32 13.20 17.54 -6.17
N GLY A 33 14.05 17.09 -5.25
CA GLY A 33 14.48 17.86 -4.08
C GLY A 33 15.41 19.02 -4.41
N ALA A 34 16.28 18.85 -5.41
CA ALA A 34 17.26 19.85 -5.83
C ALA A 34 16.76 20.78 -6.95
N ARG A 35 15.72 20.40 -7.70
CA ARG A 35 15.23 21.15 -8.85
C ARG A 35 14.85 22.59 -8.46
N PRO A 36 15.36 23.65 -9.10
CA PRO A 36 14.99 25.03 -8.77
C PRO A 36 13.48 25.27 -8.91
N LEU A 37 12.90 25.95 -7.91
CA LEU A 37 11.49 26.37 -7.91
C LEU A 37 11.44 27.88 -7.66
N PRO A 38 11.32 28.71 -8.72
CA PRO A 38 11.19 30.15 -8.58
C PRO A 38 9.88 30.53 -7.87
N ALA A 39 9.95 31.47 -6.93
CA ALA A 39 8.80 31.91 -6.13
C ALA A 39 7.72 32.63 -6.96
N ASP A 40 8.11 33.21 -8.09
CA ASP A 40 7.28 34.01 -8.98
C ASP A 40 6.58 33.19 -10.07
N ASP A 41 6.91 31.90 -10.22
CA ASP A 41 6.39 31.01 -11.27
C ASP A 41 5.59 29.82 -10.71
N PRO A 42 4.25 29.95 -10.57
CA PRO A 42 3.38 28.86 -10.16
C PRO A 42 3.29 27.72 -11.18
N TRP A 43 3.60 27.96 -12.46
CA TRP A 43 3.51 26.94 -13.50
C TRP A 43 4.67 25.94 -13.39
N ILE A 44 5.87 26.42 -13.09
CA ILE A 44 7.01 25.56 -12.75
C ILE A 44 6.70 24.71 -11.51
N LEU A 45 6.08 25.30 -10.48
CA LEU A 45 5.66 24.55 -9.28
C LEU A 45 4.62 23.48 -9.61
N GLU A 46 3.63 23.81 -10.44
CA GLU A 46 2.60 22.86 -10.87
C GLU A 46 3.20 21.72 -11.71
N GLN A 47 4.16 22.01 -12.59
CA GLN A 47 4.86 20.97 -13.35
C GLN A 47 5.70 20.08 -12.44
N TRP A 48 6.41 20.65 -11.47
CA TRP A 48 7.13 19.88 -10.47
C TRP A 48 6.21 18.96 -9.67
N LEU A 49 5.01 19.44 -9.29
CA LEU A 49 4.01 18.62 -8.61
C LEU A 49 3.49 17.49 -9.50
N ARG A 50 3.32 17.73 -10.80
CA ARG A 50 2.95 16.69 -11.77
C ARG A 50 4.02 15.61 -11.89
N ASP A 51 5.29 16.00 -11.95
CA ASP A 51 6.42 15.07 -12.05
C ASP A 51 6.54 14.21 -10.78
N TRP A 52 6.36 14.83 -9.61
CA TRP A 52 6.30 14.09 -8.34
C TRP A 52 5.09 13.14 -8.29
N SER A 53 3.92 13.59 -8.74
CA SER A 53 2.71 12.76 -8.83
C SER A 53 2.90 11.55 -9.76
N GLU A 54 3.60 11.71 -10.89
CA GLU A 54 3.96 10.61 -11.78
C GLU A 54 4.85 9.57 -11.06
N LEU A 55 5.88 10.02 -10.34
CA LEU A 55 6.75 9.15 -9.54
C LEU A 55 5.94 8.33 -8.52
N GLU A 56 5.10 9.00 -7.73
CA GLU A 56 4.29 8.34 -6.70
C GLU A 56 3.27 7.37 -7.29
N SER A 57 2.64 7.73 -8.40
CA SER A 57 1.66 6.89 -9.08
C SER A 57 2.27 5.57 -9.54
N HIS A 58 3.46 5.63 -10.15
CA HIS A 58 4.19 4.45 -10.58
C HIS A 58 4.69 3.60 -9.40
N LEU A 59 5.13 4.23 -8.31
CA LEU A 59 5.52 3.52 -7.10
C LEU A 59 4.34 2.81 -6.44
N ALA A 60 3.19 3.47 -6.34
CA ALA A 60 1.96 2.90 -5.80
C ALA A 60 1.48 1.72 -6.64
N GLU A 61 1.53 1.85 -7.98
CA GLU A 61 1.19 0.75 -8.89
C GLU A 61 2.14 -0.45 -8.71
N ALA A 62 3.46 -0.21 -8.65
CA ALA A 62 4.45 -1.26 -8.45
C ALA A 62 4.24 -1.97 -7.09
N GLN A 63 3.94 -1.21 -6.04
CA GLN A 63 3.61 -1.75 -4.72
C GLN A 63 2.34 -2.60 -4.76
N ALA A 64 1.25 -2.09 -5.34
CA ALA A 64 -0.02 -2.80 -5.44
C ALA A 64 0.14 -4.13 -6.20
N ARG A 65 0.90 -4.13 -7.30
CA ARG A 65 1.18 -5.35 -8.07
C ARG A 65 1.93 -6.41 -7.24
N ARG A 66 2.93 -6.01 -6.45
CA ARG A 66 3.67 -6.93 -5.55
C ARG A 66 2.77 -7.48 -4.44
N GLN A 67 1.93 -6.64 -3.87
CA GLN A 67 0.97 -7.05 -2.83
C GLN A 67 -0.02 -8.07 -3.38
N ILE A 68 -0.60 -7.80 -4.56
CA ILE A 68 -1.53 -8.72 -5.24
C ILE A 68 -0.85 -10.05 -5.54
N ALA A 69 0.38 -10.03 -6.10
CA ALA A 69 1.13 -11.25 -6.38
C ALA A 69 1.37 -12.09 -5.12
N THR A 70 1.76 -11.45 -4.02
CA THR A 70 1.96 -12.11 -2.72
C THR A 70 0.67 -12.73 -2.19
N SER A 71 -0.46 -12.04 -2.33
CA SER A 71 -1.77 -12.54 -1.86
C SER A 71 -2.37 -13.65 -2.75
N SER A 72 -2.08 -13.64 -4.05
CA SER A 72 -2.63 -14.59 -5.02
C SER A 72 -1.80 -15.86 -5.15
N SER A 73 -0.50 -15.77 -4.85
CA SER A 73 0.48 -16.86 -4.91
C SER A 73 1.19 -16.99 -3.57
N ALA A 74 0.45 -17.34 -2.50
CA ALA A 74 0.98 -17.39 -1.13
C ALA A 74 2.17 -18.35 -0.95
N ASP A 75 2.29 -19.35 -1.83
CA ASP A 75 3.40 -20.32 -1.84
C ASP A 75 4.61 -19.89 -2.69
N ASP A 76 4.58 -18.70 -3.32
CA ASP A 76 5.69 -18.17 -4.11
C ASP A 76 6.70 -17.41 -3.21
N PRO A 77 7.87 -17.99 -2.91
CA PRO A 77 8.87 -17.36 -2.05
C PRO A 77 9.52 -16.13 -2.71
N GLU A 78 9.49 -16.01 -4.04
CA GLU A 78 10.03 -14.85 -4.74
C GLU A 78 9.09 -13.65 -4.62
N ALA A 79 7.78 -13.85 -4.80
CA ALA A 79 6.77 -12.83 -4.56
C ALA A 79 6.82 -12.30 -3.12
N ALA A 80 6.91 -13.21 -2.14
CA ALA A 80 7.05 -12.84 -0.72
C ALA A 80 8.32 -12.03 -0.45
N ARG A 81 9.47 -12.46 -1.01
CA ARG A 81 10.74 -11.72 -0.87
C ARG A 81 10.66 -10.33 -1.49
N ALA A 82 10.07 -10.21 -2.68
CA ALA A 82 9.92 -8.93 -3.36
C ALA A 82 9.01 -7.97 -2.58
N TRP A 83 7.98 -8.48 -1.91
CA TRP A 83 7.15 -7.71 -0.99
C TRP A 83 7.93 -7.25 0.25
N LEU A 84 8.71 -8.14 0.87
CA LEU A 84 9.53 -7.78 2.04
C LEU A 84 10.58 -6.71 1.71
N VAL A 85 11.23 -6.76 0.54
CA VAL A 85 12.13 -5.68 0.10
C VAL A 85 11.42 -4.34 0.04
N HIS A 86 10.15 -4.31 -0.40
CA HIS A 86 9.37 -3.09 -0.39
C HIS A 86 9.06 -2.60 1.03
N VAL A 87 8.65 -3.50 1.92
CA VAL A 87 8.29 -3.19 3.32
C VAL A 87 9.49 -2.74 4.14
N ASP A 88 10.64 -3.40 3.99
CA ASP A 88 11.80 -3.23 4.86
C ASP A 88 12.80 -2.20 4.36
N VAL A 89 12.85 -2.00 3.03
CA VAL A 89 13.89 -1.17 2.41
C VAL A 89 13.27 0.03 1.71
N LEU A 90 12.45 -0.20 0.68
CA LEU A 90 12.01 0.89 -0.20
C LEU A 90 11.03 1.83 0.50
N GLY A 91 9.99 1.29 1.15
CA GLY A 91 9.00 2.07 1.88
C GLY A 91 9.64 2.98 2.94
N PRO A 92 10.41 2.43 3.89
CA PRO A 92 11.11 3.19 4.92
C PRO A 92 12.04 4.26 4.36
N ALA A 93 12.84 3.95 3.34
CA ALA A 93 13.78 4.90 2.75
C ALA A 93 13.07 6.04 1.99
N CYS A 94 11.94 5.76 1.34
CA CYS A 94 11.18 6.78 0.62
C CYS A 94 10.39 7.73 1.54
N LYS A 95 10.08 7.34 2.79
CA LYS A 95 9.33 8.19 3.74
C LYS A 95 9.99 9.54 4.03
N PRO A 96 11.26 9.63 4.46
CA PRO A 96 11.91 10.92 4.69
C PRO A 96 12.04 11.74 3.40
N LEU A 97 12.24 11.09 2.24
CA LEU A 97 12.31 11.75 0.94
C LEU A 97 10.97 12.42 0.58
N ARG A 98 9.86 11.68 0.70
CA ARG A 98 8.49 12.21 0.53
C ARG A 98 8.19 13.34 1.49
N HIS A 99 8.57 13.18 2.76
CA HIS A 99 8.39 14.22 3.77
C HIS A 99 9.13 15.51 3.38
N GLY A 100 10.37 15.40 2.91
CA GLY A 100 11.15 16.54 2.42
C GLY A 100 10.48 17.26 1.26
N LEU A 101 9.99 16.53 0.26
CA LEU A 101 9.25 17.12 -0.87
C LEU A 101 7.92 17.74 -0.43
N ALA A 102 7.19 17.10 0.48
CA ALA A 102 5.93 17.62 1.03
C ALA A 102 6.15 18.96 1.75
N ARG A 103 7.13 19.04 2.66
CA ARG A 103 7.55 20.28 3.34
C ARG A 103 7.90 21.36 2.32
N ARG A 104 8.75 21.02 1.35
CA ARG A 104 9.17 21.92 0.29
C ARG A 104 7.98 22.53 -0.47
N LEU A 105 6.97 21.72 -0.81
CA LEU A 105 5.77 22.20 -1.49
C LEU A 105 4.92 23.10 -0.60
N VAL A 106 4.59 22.67 0.62
CA VAL A 106 3.62 23.38 1.48
C VAL A 106 4.16 24.70 2.04
N GLU A 107 5.49 24.84 2.13
CA GLU A 107 6.18 26.08 2.48
C GLU A 107 6.47 26.98 1.28
N HIS A 108 6.31 26.48 0.06
CA HIS A 108 6.63 27.27 -1.13
C HIS A 108 5.70 28.49 -1.22
N PRO A 109 6.22 29.71 -1.46
CA PRO A 109 5.40 30.93 -1.50
C PRO A 109 4.33 30.90 -2.60
N ALA A 110 4.58 30.20 -3.71
CA ALA A 110 3.61 30.02 -4.79
C ALA A 110 2.58 28.89 -4.54
N ALA A 111 2.66 28.13 -3.44
CA ALA A 111 1.74 27.03 -3.18
C ALA A 111 0.29 27.51 -3.06
N ALA A 112 0.06 28.66 -2.42
CA ALA A 112 -1.26 29.29 -2.31
C ALA A 112 -1.77 29.85 -3.66
N ARG A 113 -0.89 29.98 -4.66
CA ARG A 113 -1.20 30.46 -6.02
C ARG A 113 -1.47 29.32 -7.00
N LEU A 114 -1.34 28.07 -6.58
CA LEU A 114 -1.70 26.92 -7.42
C LEU A 114 -3.20 26.91 -7.72
N PRO A 115 -3.63 26.34 -8.86
CA PRO A 115 -5.05 26.26 -9.22
C PRO A 115 -5.89 25.59 -8.11
N PRO A 116 -7.16 26.01 -7.91
CA PRO A 116 -8.01 25.52 -6.80
C PRO A 116 -8.16 24.00 -6.70
N GLY A 117 -8.01 23.27 -7.82
CA GLY A 117 -8.04 21.80 -7.84
C GLY A 117 -6.98 21.13 -6.96
N HIS A 118 -5.93 21.85 -6.56
CA HIS A 118 -4.86 21.33 -5.71
C HIS A 118 -5.12 21.51 -4.20
N ALA A 119 -6.17 22.22 -3.79
CA ALA A 119 -6.40 22.58 -2.39
C ALA A 119 -6.46 21.35 -1.46
N CYS A 120 -7.16 20.29 -1.88
CA CYS A 120 -7.26 19.05 -1.11
C CYS A 120 -5.89 18.36 -0.97
N ALA A 121 -5.15 18.24 -2.08
CA ALA A 121 -3.82 17.62 -2.06
C ALA A 121 -2.85 18.39 -1.15
N LEU A 122 -2.85 19.73 -1.20
CA LEU A 122 -2.03 20.56 -0.32
C LEU A 122 -2.38 20.38 1.16
N ALA A 123 -3.67 20.28 1.50
CA ALA A 123 -4.10 20.03 2.87
C ALA A 123 -3.64 18.66 3.38
N VAL A 124 -3.77 17.62 2.55
CA VAL A 124 -3.28 16.26 2.88
C VAL A 124 -1.77 16.26 3.09
N LEU A 125 -1.01 16.86 2.17
CA LEU A 125 0.45 16.90 2.24
C LEU A 125 0.95 17.69 3.44
N ARG A 126 0.25 18.77 3.83
CA ARG A 126 0.56 19.54 5.04
C ARG A 126 0.38 18.71 6.29
N ASN A 127 -0.76 18.02 6.41
CA ASN A 127 -1.02 17.12 7.54
C ASN A 127 0.02 15.99 7.60
N GLN A 128 0.36 15.38 6.47
CA GLN A 128 1.38 14.33 6.41
C GLN A 128 2.75 14.85 6.83
N ALA A 129 3.13 16.06 6.41
CA ALA A 129 4.37 16.69 6.83
C ALA A 129 4.39 16.94 8.34
N ASP A 130 3.31 17.49 8.91
CA ASP A 130 3.23 17.83 10.33
C ASP A 130 3.18 16.60 11.25
N LEU A 131 2.57 15.50 10.78
CA LEU A 131 2.48 14.23 11.51
C LEU A 131 3.72 13.35 11.38
N HIS A 132 4.63 13.63 10.44
CA HIS A 132 5.79 12.78 10.21
C HIS A 132 6.70 12.74 11.45
N ARG A 133 7.00 11.52 11.92
CA ARG A 133 7.98 11.27 12.99
C ARG A 133 8.89 10.15 12.53
N PRO A 134 10.22 10.33 12.51
CA PRO A 134 11.15 9.26 12.14
C PRO A 134 10.98 7.99 12.98
N ALA A 135 10.60 8.13 14.25
CA ALA A 135 10.32 7.01 15.15
C ALA A 135 9.12 6.14 14.73
N LEU A 136 8.21 6.64 13.87
CA LEU A 136 7.09 5.85 13.35
C LEU A 136 7.52 4.88 12.26
N VAL A 137 8.57 5.19 11.51
CA VAL A 137 9.03 4.37 10.38
C VAL A 137 9.28 2.89 10.77
N PRO A 138 10.04 2.57 11.82
CA PRO A 138 10.22 1.17 12.24
C PRO A 138 8.94 0.54 12.82
N LEU A 139 8.06 1.33 13.44
CA LEU A 139 6.80 0.83 14.00
C LEU A 139 5.82 0.40 12.89
N GLU A 140 5.73 1.20 11.83
CA GLU A 140 4.91 0.88 10.66
C GLU A 140 5.44 -0.35 9.92
N ALA A 141 6.77 -0.55 9.86
CA ALA A 141 7.34 -1.78 9.32
C ALA A 141 6.97 -3.01 10.17
N ALA A 142 7.09 -2.89 11.50
CA ALA A 142 6.70 -3.95 12.42
C ALA A 142 5.18 -4.29 12.33
N GLU A 143 4.33 -3.27 12.18
CA GLU A 143 2.90 -3.46 11.92
C GLU A 143 2.66 -4.25 10.63
N GLN A 144 3.34 -3.89 9.53
CA GLN A 144 3.22 -4.62 8.26
C GLN A 144 3.65 -6.08 8.37
N HIS A 145 4.67 -6.37 9.17
CA HIS A 145 5.09 -7.76 9.47
C HIS A 145 4.01 -8.51 10.26
N LEU A 146 3.43 -7.88 11.27
CA LEU A 146 2.33 -8.46 12.05
C LEU A 146 1.10 -8.74 11.18
N CYS A 147 0.73 -7.81 10.30
CA CYS A 147 -0.35 -8.00 9.33
C CYS A 147 -0.07 -9.18 8.38
N ALA A 148 1.16 -9.31 7.89
CA ALA A 148 1.56 -10.44 7.05
C ALA A 148 1.48 -11.78 7.80
N ALA A 149 2.00 -11.84 9.01
CA ALA A 149 1.95 -13.04 9.86
C ALA A 149 0.49 -13.44 10.20
N TYR A 150 -0.37 -12.46 10.52
CA TYR A 150 -1.79 -12.69 10.74
C TYR A 150 -2.49 -13.24 9.49
N GLY A 151 -2.17 -12.69 8.31
CA GLY A 151 -2.68 -13.17 7.03
C GLY A 151 -2.30 -14.64 6.77
N GLN A 152 -1.04 -15.01 7.02
CA GLN A 152 -0.56 -16.38 6.90
C GLN A 152 -1.25 -17.33 7.87
N LEU A 153 -1.39 -16.94 9.14
CA LEU A 153 -2.10 -17.71 10.15
C LEU A 153 -3.52 -18.04 9.65
N ARG A 154 -4.28 -17.01 9.23
CA ARG A 154 -5.65 -17.16 8.72
C ARG A 154 -5.74 -18.05 7.49
N ALA A 155 -4.82 -17.89 6.53
CA ALA A 155 -4.78 -18.70 5.33
C ALA A 155 -4.51 -20.19 5.65
N GLY A 156 -3.74 -20.47 6.70
CA GLY A 156 -3.42 -21.82 7.16
C GLY A 156 -4.52 -22.50 8.00
N MET A 157 -5.55 -21.78 8.45
CA MET A 157 -6.61 -22.35 9.30
C MET A 157 -7.46 -23.37 8.52
N ARG A 158 -7.60 -24.56 9.11
CA ARG A 158 -8.41 -25.67 8.60
C ARG A 158 -9.51 -26.01 9.59
N PHE A 159 -10.72 -26.23 9.09
CA PHE A 159 -11.89 -26.66 9.85
C PHE A 159 -12.38 -27.98 9.28
N HIS A 160 -12.68 -28.93 10.15
CA HIS A 160 -13.26 -30.20 9.72
C HIS A 160 -14.79 -30.07 9.67
N TRP A 161 -15.37 -30.21 8.47
CA TRP A 161 -16.81 -30.10 8.24
C TRP A 161 -17.26 -31.07 7.15
N ASP A 162 -18.36 -31.80 7.39
CA ASP A 162 -18.94 -32.78 6.45
C ASP A 162 -17.92 -33.79 5.87
N GLY A 163 -16.99 -34.26 6.72
CA GLY A 163 -15.94 -35.20 6.34
C GLY A 163 -14.78 -34.63 5.54
N ALA A 164 -14.72 -33.31 5.34
CA ALA A 164 -13.65 -32.63 4.61
C ALA A 164 -12.98 -31.52 5.44
N ASP A 165 -11.69 -31.28 5.19
CA ASP A 165 -10.97 -30.14 5.75
C ASP A 165 -11.14 -28.93 4.84
N ILE A 166 -11.94 -27.97 5.29
CA ILE A 166 -12.22 -26.72 4.58
C ILE A 166 -11.41 -25.55 5.18
N PRO A 167 -10.92 -24.61 4.35
CA PRO A 167 -10.21 -23.44 4.85
C PRO A 167 -11.17 -22.41 5.48
N LEU A 168 -10.66 -21.55 6.36
CA LEU A 168 -11.46 -20.47 6.99
C LEU A 168 -12.25 -19.63 5.97
N ALA A 169 -11.61 -19.26 4.86
CA ALA A 169 -12.23 -18.45 3.80
C ALA A 169 -13.40 -19.16 3.08
N HIS A 170 -13.52 -20.48 3.21
CA HIS A 170 -14.70 -21.22 2.77
C HIS A 170 -15.83 -21.07 3.80
N VAL A 171 -15.54 -21.31 5.08
CA VAL A 171 -16.50 -21.17 6.19
C VAL A 171 -17.12 -19.78 6.20
N GLU A 172 -16.31 -18.72 6.15
CA GLU A 172 -16.78 -17.33 6.17
C GLU A 172 -17.72 -16.99 4.99
N ARG A 173 -17.52 -17.62 3.82
CA ARG A 173 -18.42 -17.45 2.67
C ARG A 173 -19.73 -18.20 2.84
N SER A 174 -19.69 -19.36 3.48
CA SER A 174 -20.87 -20.19 3.72
C SER A 174 -21.74 -19.65 4.86
N ASP A 175 -21.16 -18.94 5.84
CA ASP A 175 -21.89 -18.32 6.96
C ASP A 175 -22.82 -17.18 6.52
N ASP A 176 -22.52 -16.52 5.38
CA ASP A 176 -23.39 -15.51 4.76
C ASP A 176 -24.66 -16.13 4.14
N ASP A 177 -24.69 -17.46 3.96
CA ASP A 177 -25.87 -18.21 3.54
C ASP A 177 -26.64 -18.72 4.77
N LEU A 178 -27.77 -18.07 5.07
CA LEU A 178 -28.64 -18.40 6.21
C LEU A 178 -29.17 -19.85 6.18
N THR A 179 -29.17 -20.51 5.02
CA THR A 179 -29.59 -21.92 4.91
C THR A 179 -28.51 -22.89 5.39
N VAL A 180 -27.23 -22.46 5.38
CA VAL A 180 -26.07 -23.25 5.83
C VAL A 180 -25.71 -22.90 7.28
N ARG A 181 -25.88 -21.64 7.69
CA ARG A 181 -25.49 -21.13 9.02
C ARG A 181 -26.13 -21.88 10.20
N ASP A 182 -27.38 -22.29 10.06
CA ASP A 182 -28.13 -23.02 11.10
C ASP A 182 -28.08 -24.55 10.92
N ALA A 183 -27.37 -25.05 9.88
CA ALA A 183 -27.20 -26.47 9.65
C ALA A 183 -26.21 -27.03 10.69
N ARG A 184 -26.73 -27.85 11.61
CA ARG A 184 -25.93 -28.52 12.64
C ARG A 184 -24.94 -29.50 11.97
N PRO A 185 -23.64 -29.52 12.35
CA PRO A 185 -22.72 -30.50 11.81
C PRO A 185 -23.21 -31.91 12.13
N PRO A 186 -23.19 -32.85 11.16
CA PRO A 186 -23.55 -34.23 11.42
C PRO A 186 -22.61 -34.80 12.52
N GLY A 187 -23.18 -35.15 13.67
CA GLY A 187 -22.44 -35.68 14.83
C GLY A 187 -22.28 -34.73 16.03
N ALA A 188 -22.78 -33.48 15.97
CA ALA A 188 -22.77 -32.62 17.16
C ALA A 188 -23.62 -33.23 18.30
N PRO A 189 -23.13 -33.31 19.55
CA PRO A 189 -23.87 -33.89 20.68
C PRO A 189 -25.11 -33.06 21.01
N SER A 190 -26.28 -33.70 21.18
CA SER A 190 -27.56 -33.04 21.51
C SER A 190 -27.39 -32.10 22.71
N PRO A 191 -27.92 -30.86 22.66
CA PRO A 191 -27.88 -29.99 23.84
C PRO A 191 -28.59 -30.71 25.00
N PRO A 192 -28.08 -30.58 26.24
CA PRO A 192 -28.67 -31.26 27.38
C PRO A 192 -30.14 -30.87 27.51
N SER A 193 -31.01 -31.89 27.60
CA SER A 193 -32.45 -31.69 27.76
C SER A 193 -32.71 -31.01 29.10
N SER A 194 -33.08 -29.73 29.07
CA SER A 194 -33.58 -29.03 30.24
C SER A 194 -34.97 -29.58 30.57
N ALA A 195 -35.02 -30.56 31.47
CA ALA A 195 -36.26 -31.02 32.08
C ALA A 195 -36.79 -29.93 33.02
N GLN A 196 -38.04 -29.51 32.80
CA GLN A 196 -38.93 -28.95 33.83
C GLN A 196 -39.89 -30.05 34.26
#